data_AF-A0A6M1ZQH8-F1
#
_entry.id   AF-A0A6M1ZQH8-F1
#
_cell.length_a   1.000
_cell.length_b   1.000
_cell.length_c   1.000
_cell.angle_alpha   90.00
_cell.angle_beta   90.00
_cell.angle_gamma   90.00
#
_symmetry.space_group_name_H-M   'P 1'
#
loop_
_entity.id
_entity.type
_entity.pdbx_description
1 polymer ?
#
loop_
_entity_poly.entity_id
_entity_poly.type
_entity_poly.pdbx_seq_one_letter_code
_entity_poly.pdbx_strand_id
1 'polypeptide(L)'
;MRFFSRDKPKIKVETRKTDGFSGWLKCTHCHEMIHANELAKRANCCPKCDHHYRLSARERIDILVESETFEEMYDDIRPVDMLSFVDTERYEDRLKRAAKKSGSSEGIITGKCQIEGQTVALGVLDFNFMAGSMGSVVGERLTLLIEYALEHRLPLVIVSASGGARMQESVLSLMQMAKTSAALAKLHEASVPFISVLTNPTSGGVTASFASLGDIIIAEPEALICFAGPRVVEQVIRQTLPPGAQKSEFLLKHGMVDCIVSRSDLKKKLGQFLAFLNGNEREYLTLHAARVNKKLPEEL
;
A
#
# COMPACT_ATOMS: atom_id res chain seq x y z
N MET A 1 -30.94 58.71 -6.84
CA MET A 1 -29.76 57.92 -7.24
C MET A 1 -28.81 57.79 -6.06
N ARG A 2 -28.84 56.67 -5.35
CA ARG A 2 -27.75 56.15 -4.49
C ARG A 2 -28.15 54.74 -4.06
N PHE A 3 -28.13 53.83 -5.04
CA PHE A 3 -28.10 52.40 -4.80
C PHE A 3 -26.63 51.97 -4.69
N PHE A 4 -26.38 50.88 -3.97
CA PHE A 4 -25.09 50.24 -3.67
C PHE A 4 -24.43 50.66 -2.35
N SER A 5 -24.96 50.09 -1.26
CA SER A 5 -24.19 49.81 -0.04
C SER A 5 -23.08 48.80 -0.35
N ARG A 6 -21.88 49.02 0.22
CA ARG A 6 -20.68 48.19 0.07
C ARG A 6 -20.55 47.17 1.22
N ASP A 7 -21.61 46.42 1.49
CA ASP A 7 -21.50 45.26 2.39
C ASP A 7 -21.32 43.99 1.56
N LYS A 8 -20.09 43.45 1.55
CA LYS A 8 -19.79 42.14 0.97
C LYS A 8 -20.68 41.10 1.67
N PRO A 9 -21.37 40.19 0.96
CA PRO A 9 -22.17 39.17 1.60
C PRO A 9 -21.27 38.31 2.48
N LYS A 10 -21.54 38.31 3.80
CA LYS A 10 -20.92 37.39 4.75
C LYS A 10 -21.40 35.99 4.43
N ILE A 11 -20.67 35.29 3.56
CA ILE A 11 -20.86 33.85 3.36
C ILE A 11 -20.48 33.18 4.69
N LYS A 12 -21.50 32.81 5.48
CA LYS A 12 -21.31 31.91 6.61
C LYS A 12 -20.93 30.55 6.02
N VAL A 13 -19.65 30.21 6.11
CA VAL A 13 -19.19 28.83 5.91
C VAL A 13 -19.63 28.06 7.14
N GLU A 14 -20.75 27.34 7.03
CA GLU A 14 -21.21 26.46 8.09
C GLU A 14 -20.16 25.38 8.35
N THR A 15 -19.65 25.40 9.57
CA THR A 15 -18.68 24.44 10.08
C THR A 15 -19.46 23.36 10.83
N ARG A 16 -19.43 22.15 10.26
CA ARG A 16 -19.94 20.86 10.76
C ARG A 16 -21.47 20.68 10.87
N LYS A 17 -21.98 19.66 10.14
CA LYS A 17 -22.58 18.45 10.74
C LYS A 17 -22.77 17.30 9.73
N THR A 18 -22.51 16.09 10.26
CA THR A 18 -23.06 14.75 10.02
C THR A 18 -23.86 14.42 8.74
N ASP A 19 -23.48 13.28 8.15
CA ASP A 19 -24.16 12.44 7.13
C ASP A 19 -23.73 12.64 5.66
N GLY A 20 -23.10 11.60 5.10
CA GLY A 20 -22.95 11.27 3.66
C GLY A 20 -22.49 12.37 2.69
N PHE A 21 -21.25 12.25 2.20
CA PHE A 21 -20.66 13.03 1.08
C PHE A 21 -21.66 13.64 0.06
N SER A 22 -22.09 14.90 0.26
CA SER A 22 -22.91 15.62 -0.71
C SER A 22 -22.04 16.55 -1.57
N GLY A 23 -21.86 16.24 -2.86
CA GLY A 23 -21.18 17.14 -3.78
C GLY A 23 -20.83 16.51 -5.14
N TRP A 24 -20.71 17.38 -6.14
CA TRP A 24 -20.14 17.05 -7.45
C TRP A 24 -18.66 17.43 -7.47
N LEU A 25 -17.82 16.51 -7.93
CA LEU A 25 -16.38 16.73 -8.11
C LEU A 25 -15.99 16.54 -9.57
N LYS A 26 -15.02 17.30 -10.04
CA LYS A 26 -14.47 17.15 -11.40
C LYS A 26 -13.31 16.17 -11.36
N CYS A 27 -13.33 15.16 -12.24
CA CYS A 27 -12.25 14.20 -12.34
C CYS A 27 -10.94 14.88 -12.73
N THR A 28 -9.85 14.60 -12.02
CA THR A 28 -8.53 15.15 -12.36
C THR A 28 -7.95 14.54 -13.63
N HIS A 29 -8.42 13.36 -14.02
CA HIS A 29 -7.95 12.65 -15.20
C HIS A 29 -8.81 12.90 -16.45
N CYS A 30 -10.10 12.51 -16.42
CA CYS A 30 -10.98 12.66 -17.59
C CYS A 30 -11.82 13.94 -17.61
N HIS A 31 -11.72 14.78 -16.58
CA HIS A 31 -12.45 16.06 -16.46
C HIS A 31 -13.98 16.00 -16.42
N GLU A 32 -14.56 14.80 -16.38
CA GLU A 32 -15.99 14.56 -16.18
C GLU A 32 -16.43 14.92 -14.75
N MET A 33 -17.69 15.33 -14.60
CA MET A 33 -18.31 15.56 -13.29
C MET A 33 -18.79 14.24 -12.70
N ILE A 34 -18.43 13.99 -11.44
CA ILE A 34 -18.72 12.75 -10.71
C ILE A 34 -19.41 13.13 -9.40
N HIS A 35 -20.40 12.36 -8.98
CA HIS A 35 -21.00 12.52 -7.67
C HIS A 35 -20.14 11.85 -6.59
N ALA A 36 -19.88 12.52 -5.46
CA ALA A 36 -19.02 12.00 -4.40
C ALA A 36 -19.50 10.63 -3.85
N ASN A 37 -20.82 10.44 -3.68
CA ASN A 37 -21.37 9.13 -3.29
C ASN A 37 -21.13 8.02 -4.33
N GLU A 38 -21.10 8.34 -5.62
CA GLU A 38 -20.81 7.35 -6.67
C GLU A 38 -19.33 6.95 -6.62
N LEU A 39 -18.45 7.94 -6.41
CA LEU A 39 -17.02 7.72 -6.22
C LEU A 39 -16.74 6.82 -5.00
N ALA A 40 -17.37 7.12 -3.86
CA ALA A 40 -17.23 6.33 -2.64
C ALA A 40 -17.72 4.88 -2.82
N LYS A 41 -18.88 4.67 -3.48
CA LYS A 41 -19.41 3.34 -3.80
C LYS A 41 -18.49 2.51 -4.70
N ARG A 42 -17.66 3.17 -5.51
CA ARG A 42 -16.68 2.52 -6.39
C ARG A 42 -15.26 2.57 -5.81
N ALA A 43 -15.14 2.49 -4.49
CA ALA A 43 -13.85 2.45 -3.77
C ALA A 43 -12.90 3.62 -4.12
N ASN A 44 -13.45 4.81 -4.39
CA ASN A 44 -12.70 5.97 -4.87
C ASN A 44 -11.99 5.76 -6.23
N CYS A 45 -12.60 4.99 -7.13
CA CYS A 45 -12.24 4.93 -8.54
C CYS A 45 -13.23 5.71 -9.40
N CYS A 46 -12.73 6.50 -10.35
CA CYS A 46 -13.55 7.28 -11.26
C CYS A 46 -14.54 6.38 -12.02
N PRO A 47 -15.86 6.62 -11.99
CA PRO A 47 -16.81 5.76 -12.67
C PRO A 47 -16.71 5.81 -14.21
N LYS A 48 -16.09 6.87 -14.76
CA LYS A 48 -15.98 7.12 -16.20
C LYS A 48 -14.70 6.60 -16.82
N CYS A 49 -13.55 6.80 -16.15
CA CYS A 49 -12.24 6.45 -16.69
C CYS A 49 -11.42 5.52 -15.78
N ASP A 50 -12.05 4.96 -14.74
CA ASP A 50 -11.47 4.09 -13.72
C ASP A 50 -10.30 4.67 -12.92
N HIS A 51 -9.90 5.93 -13.12
CA HIS A 51 -8.78 6.54 -12.41
C HIS A 51 -8.86 6.35 -10.89
N HIS A 52 -7.79 5.78 -10.34
CA HIS A 52 -7.63 5.41 -8.95
C HIS A 52 -7.20 6.61 -8.09
N TYR A 53 -8.13 7.18 -7.32
CA TYR A 53 -7.76 8.22 -6.35
C TYR A 53 -7.07 7.63 -5.14
N ARG A 54 -6.29 8.46 -4.44
CA ARG A 54 -5.64 8.06 -3.19
C ARG A 54 -6.68 7.74 -2.13
N LEU A 55 -6.37 6.74 -1.32
CA LEU A 55 -7.08 6.37 -0.11
C LEU A 55 -6.16 6.53 1.09
N SER A 56 -6.71 6.87 2.24
CA SER A 56 -6.06 6.63 3.52
C SER A 56 -5.95 5.12 3.79
N ALA A 57 -5.08 4.74 4.72
CA ALA A 57 -4.94 3.33 5.08
C ALA A 57 -6.23 2.76 5.70
N ARG A 58 -7.00 3.56 6.45
CA ARG A 58 -8.30 3.13 7.01
C ARG A 58 -9.35 2.89 5.94
N GLU A 59 -9.55 3.83 5.03
CA GLU A 59 -10.49 3.64 3.91
C GLU A 59 -10.11 2.41 3.07
N ARG A 60 -8.80 2.15 2.93
CA ARG A 60 -8.29 0.97 2.24
C ARG A 60 -8.63 -0.33 2.98
N ILE A 61 -8.51 -0.34 4.31
CA ILE A 61 -8.90 -1.50 5.14
C ILE A 61 -10.40 -1.73 4.98
N ASP A 62 -11.22 -0.68 5.12
CA ASP A 62 -12.69 -0.78 5.06
C ASP A 62 -13.23 -1.39 3.76
N ILE A 63 -12.55 -1.16 2.63
CA ILE A 63 -12.95 -1.75 1.33
C ILE A 63 -12.41 -3.16 1.09
N LEU A 64 -11.35 -3.58 1.79
CA LEU A 64 -10.69 -4.87 1.57
C LEU A 64 -11.17 -5.95 2.54
N VAL A 65 -11.49 -5.57 3.78
CA VAL A 65 -11.82 -6.54 4.83
C VAL A 65 -13.32 -6.81 4.91
N GLU A 66 -13.69 -7.88 5.60
CA GLU A 66 -15.07 -8.05 6.08
C GLU A 66 -15.35 -7.09 7.24
N SER A 67 -16.57 -6.56 7.28
CA SER A 67 -17.01 -5.63 8.32
C SER A 67 -16.80 -6.22 9.72
N GLU A 68 -16.28 -5.39 10.64
CA GLU A 68 -16.05 -5.75 12.04
C GLU A 68 -15.04 -6.90 12.28
N THR A 69 -14.23 -7.26 11.28
CA THR A 69 -13.21 -8.32 11.43
C THR A 69 -11.79 -7.81 11.63
N PHE A 70 -11.52 -6.54 11.37
CA PHE A 70 -10.18 -5.97 11.48
C PHE A 70 -9.80 -5.71 12.94
N GLU A 71 -8.87 -6.51 13.45
CA GLU A 71 -8.21 -6.36 14.74
C GLU A 71 -6.85 -5.70 14.51
N GLU A 72 -6.75 -4.42 14.86
CA GLU A 72 -5.51 -3.67 14.73
C GLU A 72 -4.46 -4.14 15.74
N MET A 73 -3.21 -4.21 15.28
CA MET A 73 -2.07 -4.70 16.06
C MET A 73 -0.93 -3.69 16.05
N TYR A 74 -0.20 -3.62 17.15
CA TYR A 74 1.06 -2.88 17.30
C TYR A 74 0.97 -1.35 17.18
N ASP A 75 -0.22 -0.76 17.38
CA ASP A 75 -0.41 0.71 17.39
C ASP A 75 0.34 1.42 18.54
N ASP A 76 0.65 0.68 19.60
CA ASP A 76 1.42 1.14 20.76
C ASP A 76 2.89 1.44 20.43
N ILE A 77 3.44 0.85 19.36
CA ILE A 77 4.81 1.13 18.88
C ILE A 77 4.82 2.47 18.15
N ARG A 78 5.53 3.48 18.67
CA ARG A 78 5.47 4.87 18.15
C ARG A 78 6.84 5.40 17.72
N PRO A 79 6.88 6.32 16.74
CA PRO A 79 8.14 6.86 16.24
C PRO A 79 8.77 7.80 17.26
N VAL A 80 10.10 7.75 17.33
CA VAL A 80 10.93 8.60 18.18
C VAL A 80 12.06 9.21 17.36
N ASP A 81 12.44 10.45 17.69
CA ASP A 81 13.56 11.12 17.04
C ASP A 81 14.89 10.73 17.74
N MET A 82 15.49 9.62 17.30
CA MET A 82 16.79 9.18 17.84
C MET A 82 17.97 10.03 17.38
N LEU A 83 17.84 10.73 16.25
CA LEU A 83 18.95 11.46 15.64
C LEU A 83 18.92 12.96 15.96
N SER A 84 17.90 13.43 16.69
CA SER A 84 17.63 14.85 16.89
C SER A 84 17.61 15.60 15.55
N PHE A 85 16.96 15.00 14.54
CA PHE A 85 17.06 15.46 13.16
C PHE A 85 16.31 16.78 12.93
N VAL A 86 16.97 17.73 12.28
CA VAL A 86 16.39 19.02 11.91
C VAL A 86 16.73 19.35 10.47
N ASP A 87 15.69 19.64 9.67
CA ASP A 87 15.84 20.22 8.34
C ASP A 87 15.18 21.61 8.29
N THR A 88 14.20 21.83 7.40
CA THR A 88 13.33 23.00 7.44
C THR A 88 12.48 23.06 8.71
N GLU A 89 12.29 21.94 9.39
CA GLU A 89 11.62 21.85 10.69
C GLU A 89 12.16 20.64 11.49
N ARG A 90 11.86 20.56 12.78
CA ARG A 90 12.27 19.42 13.62
C ARG A 90 11.50 18.16 13.25
N TYR A 91 12.14 16.99 13.31
CA TYR A 91 11.49 15.74 12.96
C TYR A 91 10.28 15.41 13.85
N GLU A 92 10.35 15.69 15.15
CA GLU A 92 9.19 15.57 16.07
C GLU A 92 7.96 16.34 15.60
N ASP A 93 8.14 17.53 15.02
CA ASP A 93 7.04 18.37 14.55
C ASP A 93 6.46 17.81 13.24
N ARG A 94 7.31 17.24 12.37
CA ARG A 94 6.86 16.48 11.18
C ARG A 94 6.00 15.30 11.58
N LEU A 95 6.42 14.54 12.59
CA LEU A 95 5.68 13.39 13.13
C LEU A 95 4.30 13.82 13.65
N LYS A 96 4.23 14.85 14.50
CA LYS A 96 2.95 15.39 15.02
C LYS A 96 2.02 15.83 13.89
N ARG A 97 2.55 16.54 12.88
CA ARG A 97 1.77 16.98 11.73
C ARG A 97 1.29 15.81 10.87
N ALA A 98 2.16 14.83 10.63
CA ALA A 98 1.84 13.64 9.86
C ALA A 98 0.73 12.82 10.55
N ALA A 99 0.85 12.59 11.86
CA ALA A 99 -0.16 11.89 12.65
C ALA A 99 -1.51 12.61 12.60
N LYS A 100 -1.52 13.94 12.75
CA LYS A 100 -2.74 14.73 12.62
C LYS A 100 -3.35 14.66 11.21
N LYS A 101 -2.51 14.59 10.17
CA LYS A 101 -2.96 14.55 8.77
C LYS A 101 -3.53 13.20 8.37
N SER A 102 -2.88 12.09 8.75
CA SER A 102 -3.34 10.74 8.42
C SER A 102 -4.38 10.21 9.39
N GLY A 103 -4.47 10.77 10.61
CA GLY A 103 -5.29 10.21 11.69
C GLY A 103 -4.71 8.92 12.27
N SER A 104 -3.44 8.58 11.96
CA SER A 104 -2.75 7.37 12.41
C SER A 104 -1.46 7.71 13.14
N SER A 105 -1.00 6.82 14.02
CA SER A 105 0.24 6.99 14.80
C SER A 105 1.52 6.91 13.94
N GLU A 106 1.44 6.23 12.79
CA GLU A 106 2.53 6.01 11.85
C GLU A 106 1.98 5.79 10.43
N GLY A 107 2.85 5.74 9.41
CA GLY A 107 2.53 5.47 8.00
C GLY A 107 2.29 4.02 7.64
N ILE A 108 1.95 3.17 8.61
CA ILE A 108 1.42 1.83 8.37
C ILE A 108 0.42 1.46 9.45
N ILE A 109 -0.65 0.79 9.03
CA ILE A 109 -1.61 0.11 9.90
C ILE A 109 -1.47 -1.39 9.66
N THR A 110 -1.33 -2.15 10.73
CA THR A 110 -1.17 -3.60 10.71
C THR A 110 -2.25 -4.25 11.54
N GLY A 111 -2.70 -5.44 11.15
CA GLY A 111 -3.71 -6.16 11.92
C GLY A 111 -4.08 -7.50 11.33
N LYS A 112 -4.95 -8.20 12.03
CA LYS A 112 -5.57 -9.44 11.58
C LYS A 112 -6.98 -9.13 11.08
N CYS A 113 -7.43 -9.79 10.02
CA CYS A 113 -8.78 -9.59 9.49
C CYS A 113 -9.29 -10.81 8.72
N GLN A 114 -10.51 -10.71 8.19
CA GLN A 114 -11.01 -11.62 7.17
C GLN A 114 -11.12 -10.93 5.82
N ILE A 115 -10.74 -11.63 4.75
CA ILE A 115 -10.95 -11.23 3.36
C ILE A 115 -11.63 -12.41 2.67
N GLU A 116 -12.86 -12.22 2.17
CA GLU A 116 -13.63 -13.27 1.50
C GLU A 116 -13.72 -14.56 2.35
N GLY A 117 -13.89 -14.40 3.67
CA GLY A 117 -14.01 -15.48 4.65
C GLY A 117 -12.70 -16.12 5.11
N GLN A 118 -11.54 -15.70 4.57
CA GLN A 118 -10.24 -16.24 4.98
C GLN A 118 -9.55 -15.31 5.97
N THR A 119 -9.01 -15.88 7.05
CA THR A 119 -8.25 -15.12 8.06
C THR A 119 -6.86 -14.78 7.52
N VAL A 120 -6.48 -13.50 7.57
CA VAL A 120 -5.29 -12.94 6.93
C VAL A 120 -4.60 -11.97 7.89
N ALA A 121 -3.27 -11.94 7.86
CA ALA A 121 -2.46 -10.86 8.41
C ALA A 121 -2.33 -9.75 7.36
N LEU A 122 -2.80 -8.54 7.66
CA LEU A 122 -2.90 -7.42 6.72
C LEU A 122 -2.05 -6.24 7.18
N GLY A 123 -1.18 -5.75 6.29
CA GLY A 123 -0.45 -4.49 6.45
C GLY A 123 -0.83 -3.50 5.36
N VAL A 124 -1.17 -2.26 5.74
CA VAL A 124 -1.56 -1.20 4.79
C VAL A 124 -0.76 0.07 5.08
N LEU A 125 0.09 0.46 4.13
CA LEU A 125 0.85 1.71 4.22
C LEU A 125 -0.05 2.92 3.94
N ASP A 126 0.20 4.03 4.64
CA ASP A 126 -0.52 5.28 4.46
C ASP A 126 0.36 6.38 3.87
N PHE A 127 0.11 6.73 2.61
CA PHE A 127 0.83 7.81 1.93
C PHE A 127 0.57 9.19 2.58
N ASN A 128 -0.51 9.38 3.34
CA ASN A 128 -0.79 10.65 4.01
C ASN A 128 0.16 10.92 5.18
N PHE A 129 0.76 9.88 5.77
CA PHE A 129 1.77 10.00 6.81
C PHE A 129 3.16 10.04 6.16
N MET A 130 3.72 11.25 5.99
CA MET A 130 5.07 11.44 5.43
C MET A 130 5.33 10.65 4.12
N ALA A 131 4.37 10.65 3.19
CA ALA A 131 4.44 9.91 1.92
C ALA A 131 4.57 8.38 2.11
N GLY A 132 4.10 7.82 3.22
CA GLY A 132 4.23 6.40 3.54
C GLY A 132 5.69 5.95 3.63
N SER A 133 6.61 6.89 3.91
CA SER A 133 8.04 6.59 3.94
C SER A 133 8.35 5.56 5.02
N MET A 134 9.15 4.55 4.69
CA MET A 134 9.51 3.50 5.64
C MET A 134 10.60 4.01 6.59
N GLY A 135 10.23 4.18 7.85
CA GLY A 135 11.11 4.38 8.99
C GLY A 135 11.11 3.17 9.94
N SER A 136 11.75 3.29 11.09
CA SER A 136 11.96 2.20 12.06
C SER A 136 10.64 1.56 12.50
N VAL A 137 9.61 2.36 12.77
CA VAL A 137 8.30 1.83 13.21
C VAL A 137 7.55 1.13 12.08
N VAL A 138 7.65 1.63 10.84
CA VAL A 138 7.06 0.94 9.68
C VAL A 138 7.70 -0.44 9.52
N GLY A 139 9.04 -0.50 9.59
CA GLY A 139 9.77 -1.76 9.52
C GLY A 139 9.46 -2.69 10.70
N GLU A 140 9.39 -2.17 11.92
CA GLU A 140 9.04 -2.94 13.13
C GLU A 140 7.66 -3.56 13.04
N ARG A 141 6.62 -2.76 12.78
CA ARG A 141 5.24 -3.24 12.69
C ARG A 141 5.08 -4.27 11.56
N LEU A 142 5.74 -4.07 10.43
CA LEU A 142 5.76 -5.06 9.34
C LEU A 142 6.42 -6.35 9.78
N THR A 143 7.60 -6.29 10.40
CA THR A 143 8.29 -7.50 10.87
C THR A 143 7.46 -8.26 11.89
N LEU A 144 6.87 -7.58 12.87
CA LEU A 144 6.00 -8.23 13.86
C LEU A 144 4.73 -8.82 13.23
N LEU A 145 4.17 -8.18 12.20
CA LEU A 145 3.05 -8.73 11.44
C LEU A 145 3.47 -9.98 10.65
N ILE A 146 4.65 -9.97 10.02
CA ILE A 146 5.20 -11.11 9.28
C ILE A 146 5.49 -12.28 10.23
N GLU A 147 6.08 -12.01 11.39
CA GLU A 147 6.35 -13.01 12.42
C GLU A 147 5.05 -13.59 13.01
N TYR A 148 4.04 -12.74 13.22
CA TYR A 148 2.70 -13.19 13.61
C TYR A 148 2.06 -14.09 12.54
N ALA A 149 2.15 -13.69 11.27
CA ALA A 149 1.67 -14.49 10.14
C ALA A 149 2.39 -15.86 10.07
N LEU A 150 3.69 -15.88 10.33
CA LEU A 150 4.51 -17.09 10.40
C LEU A 150 4.09 -18.00 11.57
N GLU A 151 3.99 -17.45 12.78
CA GLU A 151 3.64 -18.19 14.00
C GLU A 151 2.25 -18.83 13.89
N HIS A 152 1.27 -18.07 13.39
CA HIS A 152 -0.11 -18.53 13.26
C HIS A 152 -0.43 -19.17 11.91
N ARG A 153 0.56 -19.31 11.01
CA ARG A 153 0.41 -19.83 9.64
C ARG A 153 -0.72 -19.13 8.86
N LEU A 154 -0.82 -17.81 9.01
CA LEU A 154 -1.79 -16.99 8.30
C LEU A 154 -1.17 -16.46 7.01
N PRO A 155 -1.92 -16.42 5.90
CA PRO A 155 -1.50 -15.67 4.72
C PRO A 155 -1.23 -14.22 5.08
N LEU A 156 -0.24 -13.64 4.43
CA LEU A 156 0.14 -12.25 4.55
C LEU A 156 -0.31 -11.47 3.31
N VAL A 157 -0.95 -10.32 3.53
CA VAL A 157 -1.24 -9.34 2.47
C VAL A 157 -0.65 -8.00 2.88
N ILE A 158 0.17 -7.39 2.01
CA ILE A 158 0.70 -6.04 2.24
C ILE A 158 0.30 -5.12 1.09
N VAL A 159 -0.40 -4.04 1.42
CA VAL A 159 -0.75 -2.96 0.49
C VAL A 159 0.26 -1.84 0.64
N SER A 160 1.08 -1.66 -0.39
CA SER A 160 2.19 -0.70 -0.41
C SER A 160 1.78 0.63 -1.06
N ALA A 161 2.08 1.71 -0.36
CA ALA A 161 1.97 3.09 -0.84
C ALA A 161 3.10 3.92 -0.18
N SER A 162 4.18 4.18 -0.91
CA SER A 162 5.37 4.80 -0.34
C SER A 162 6.16 5.65 -1.33
N GLY A 163 6.72 6.75 -0.83
CA GLY A 163 7.74 7.54 -1.49
C GLY A 163 9.18 7.03 -1.30
N GLY A 164 9.41 6.01 -0.47
CA GLY A 164 10.73 5.43 -0.21
C GLY A 164 11.10 5.33 1.27
N ALA A 165 12.40 5.39 1.58
CA ALA A 165 12.91 5.34 2.95
C ALA A 165 12.75 6.70 3.66
N ARG A 166 12.54 6.68 4.98
CA ARG A 166 12.40 7.90 5.78
C ARG A 166 13.76 8.51 6.09
N MET A 167 14.13 9.55 5.35
CA MET A 167 15.44 10.17 5.45
C MET A 167 15.79 10.68 6.86
N GLN A 168 14.78 11.12 7.62
CA GLN A 168 14.96 11.64 8.98
C GLN A 168 15.53 10.60 9.96
N GLU A 169 15.35 9.32 9.68
CA GLU A 169 15.92 8.22 10.48
C GLU A 169 17.16 7.59 9.81
N SER A 170 17.58 8.10 8.65
CA SER A 170 18.84 7.75 7.96
C SER A 170 19.03 6.23 7.78
N VAL A 171 20.18 5.69 8.21
CA VAL A 171 20.53 4.28 8.10
C VAL A 171 19.53 3.35 8.80
N LEU A 172 18.82 3.83 9.84
CA LEU A 172 17.79 3.03 10.50
C LEU A 172 16.67 2.69 9.52
N SER A 173 16.25 3.64 8.69
CA SER A 173 15.27 3.40 7.61
C SER A 173 15.80 2.44 6.55
N LEU A 174 17.07 2.56 6.17
CA LEU A 174 17.69 1.65 5.20
C LEU A 174 17.68 0.21 5.71
N MET A 175 18.03 0.01 6.99
CA MET A 175 18.08 -1.32 7.60
C MET A 175 16.70 -1.97 7.72
N GLN A 176 15.61 -1.20 7.68
CA GLN A 176 14.27 -1.79 7.64
C GLN A 176 14.04 -2.64 6.40
N MET A 177 14.65 -2.29 5.26
CA MET A 177 14.61 -3.12 4.06
C MET A 177 15.15 -4.53 4.34
N ALA A 178 16.34 -4.60 4.95
CA ALA A 178 16.96 -5.87 5.30
C ALA A 178 16.14 -6.62 6.35
N LYS A 179 15.63 -5.92 7.37
CA LYS A 179 14.82 -6.50 8.45
C LYS A 179 13.54 -7.16 7.92
N THR A 180 12.75 -6.44 7.14
CA THR A 180 11.49 -6.96 6.58
C THR A 180 11.73 -8.08 5.58
N SER A 181 12.77 -7.96 4.74
CA SER A 181 13.13 -9.02 3.78
C SER A 181 13.60 -10.30 4.48
N ALA A 182 14.35 -10.18 5.58
CA ALA A 182 14.78 -11.34 6.36
C ALA A 182 13.60 -12.06 7.04
N ALA A 183 12.60 -11.31 7.53
CA ALA A 183 11.37 -11.89 8.07
C ALA A 183 10.55 -12.60 6.98
N LEU A 184 10.43 -11.99 5.80
CA LEU A 184 9.74 -12.61 4.65
C LEU A 184 10.46 -13.87 4.14
N ALA A 185 11.80 -13.92 4.20
CA ALA A 185 12.53 -15.13 3.84
C ALA A 185 12.11 -16.32 4.71
N LYS A 186 11.96 -16.12 6.03
CA LYS A 186 11.45 -17.16 6.95
C LYS A 186 10.00 -17.53 6.65
N LEU A 187 9.16 -16.56 6.31
CA LEU A 187 7.76 -16.79 5.92
C LEU A 187 7.68 -17.70 4.67
N HIS A 188 8.49 -17.40 3.66
CA HIS A 188 8.59 -18.17 2.42
C HIS A 188 9.15 -19.58 2.66
N GLU A 189 10.20 -19.73 3.47
CA GLU A 189 10.74 -21.05 3.87
C GLU A 189 9.69 -21.91 4.58
N ALA A 190 8.79 -21.28 5.35
CA ALA A 190 7.67 -21.95 6.00
C ALA A 190 6.48 -22.23 5.06
N SER A 191 6.58 -21.82 3.79
CA SER A 191 5.52 -21.95 2.77
C SER A 191 4.21 -21.27 3.19
N VAL A 192 4.30 -20.13 3.87
CA VAL A 192 3.13 -19.31 4.21
C VAL A 192 2.93 -18.27 3.11
N PRO A 193 1.76 -18.21 2.44
CA PRO A 193 1.55 -17.34 1.28
C PRO A 193 1.68 -15.85 1.61
N PHE A 194 2.39 -15.11 0.75
CA PHE A 194 2.49 -13.65 0.79
C PHE A 194 2.04 -13.02 -0.54
N ILE A 195 1.01 -12.16 -0.47
CA ILE A 195 0.55 -11.36 -1.60
C ILE A 195 0.92 -9.89 -1.38
N SER A 196 1.69 -9.33 -2.31
CA SER A 196 2.03 -7.90 -2.33
C SER A 196 1.10 -7.14 -3.26
N VAL A 197 0.53 -6.04 -2.77
CA VAL A 197 -0.33 -5.14 -3.55
C VAL A 197 0.35 -3.79 -3.69
N LEU A 198 0.79 -3.46 -4.90
CA LEU A 198 1.48 -2.23 -5.26
C LEU A 198 0.48 -1.16 -5.69
N THR A 199 0.42 -0.06 -4.94
CA THR A 199 -0.49 1.07 -5.25
C THR A 199 0.28 2.32 -5.64
N ASN A 200 -0.44 3.35 -6.08
CA ASN A 200 0.15 4.58 -6.61
C ASN A 200 0.47 5.61 -5.51
N PRO A 201 1.74 6.01 -5.29
CA PRO A 201 2.97 5.40 -5.80
C PRO A 201 3.56 4.36 -4.84
N THR A 202 4.38 3.45 -5.37
CA THR A 202 5.27 2.60 -4.58
C THR A 202 6.70 2.78 -5.08
N SER A 203 7.53 3.50 -4.33
CA SER A 203 8.88 3.84 -4.77
C SER A 203 10.01 3.55 -3.78
N GLY A 204 11.25 3.58 -4.28
CA GLY A 204 12.46 3.60 -3.47
C GLY A 204 12.72 2.30 -2.72
N GLY A 205 13.15 2.43 -1.47
CA GLY A 205 13.50 1.30 -0.61
C GLY A 205 12.35 0.31 -0.38
N VAL A 206 11.10 0.78 -0.39
CA VAL A 206 9.92 -0.09 -0.24
C VAL A 206 9.79 -1.02 -1.45
N THR A 207 9.85 -0.48 -2.67
CA THR A 207 9.83 -1.29 -3.91
C THR A 207 11.03 -2.23 -3.98
N ALA A 208 12.21 -1.79 -3.54
CA ALA A 208 13.42 -2.62 -3.53
C ALA A 208 13.53 -3.54 -2.30
N SER A 209 12.44 -3.79 -1.57
CA SER A 209 12.40 -4.71 -0.44
C SER A 209 11.07 -5.48 -0.43
N PHE A 210 10.34 -5.50 0.69
CA PHE A 210 9.18 -6.36 0.90
C PHE A 210 8.10 -6.24 -0.18
N ALA A 211 7.94 -5.07 -0.82
CA ALA A 211 6.89 -4.86 -1.79
C ALA A 211 7.09 -5.67 -3.09
N SER A 212 8.33 -6.05 -3.43
CA SER A 212 8.62 -6.87 -4.63
C SER A 212 9.03 -8.31 -4.29
N LEU A 213 8.76 -8.77 -3.07
CA LEU A 213 9.07 -10.13 -2.59
C LEU A 213 7.80 -10.97 -2.35
N GLY A 214 6.66 -10.58 -2.94
CA GLY A 214 5.43 -11.36 -2.88
C GLY A 214 5.51 -12.62 -3.71
N ASP A 215 4.87 -13.70 -3.25
CA ASP A 215 4.62 -14.88 -4.10
C ASP A 215 3.66 -14.52 -5.25
N ILE A 216 2.78 -13.55 -5.02
CA ILE A 216 1.98 -12.86 -6.04
C ILE A 216 2.11 -11.35 -5.83
N ILE A 217 2.47 -10.64 -6.89
CA ILE A 217 2.58 -9.19 -6.96
C ILE A 217 1.43 -8.66 -7.82
N ILE A 218 0.51 -7.96 -7.17
CA ILE A 218 -0.64 -7.31 -7.80
C ILE A 218 -0.36 -5.80 -7.88
N ALA A 219 -0.67 -5.15 -9.00
CA ALA A 219 -0.65 -3.69 -9.09
C ALA A 219 -2.05 -3.11 -9.36
N GLU A 220 -2.32 -1.91 -8.83
CA GLU A 220 -3.45 -1.11 -9.31
C GLU A 220 -3.13 -0.52 -10.71
N PRO A 221 -4.13 -0.33 -11.59
CA PRO A 221 -3.99 0.37 -12.88
C PRO A 221 -3.29 1.71 -12.78
N GLU A 222 -2.45 2.01 -13.77
CA GLU A 222 -1.65 3.21 -13.91
C GLU A 222 -0.77 3.58 -12.69
N ALA A 223 -0.52 2.64 -11.77
CA ALA A 223 0.26 2.90 -10.57
C ALA A 223 1.72 3.18 -10.92
N LEU A 224 2.30 4.24 -10.34
CA LEU A 224 3.72 4.51 -10.48
C LEU A 224 4.51 3.62 -9.51
N ILE A 225 5.30 2.70 -10.05
CA ILE A 225 6.10 1.73 -9.29
C ILE A 225 7.55 1.81 -9.78
N CYS A 226 8.48 2.21 -8.92
CA CYS A 226 9.87 2.47 -9.34
C CYS A 226 10.87 2.42 -8.20
N PHE A 227 12.11 1.95 -8.46
CA PHE A 227 13.19 2.16 -7.50
C PHE A 227 13.60 3.64 -7.44
N ALA A 228 14.01 4.20 -8.57
CA ALA A 228 14.29 5.63 -8.71
C ALA A 228 13.14 6.33 -9.45
N GLY A 229 12.70 7.47 -8.93
CA GLY A 229 11.60 8.23 -9.53
C GLY A 229 11.94 8.72 -10.95
N PRO A 230 10.92 8.92 -11.84
CA PRO A 230 11.12 9.26 -13.24
C PRO A 230 12.07 10.45 -13.44
N ARG A 231 11.84 11.52 -12.65
CA ARG A 231 12.65 12.74 -12.69
C ARG A 231 14.14 12.48 -12.47
N VAL A 232 14.49 11.62 -11.52
CA VAL A 232 15.89 11.31 -11.19
C VAL A 232 16.52 10.51 -12.32
N VAL A 233 15.78 9.54 -12.88
CA VAL A 233 16.26 8.72 -13.99
C VAL A 233 16.55 9.58 -15.21
N GLU A 234 15.59 10.42 -15.63
CA GLU A 234 15.74 11.30 -16.79
C GLU A 234 16.92 12.28 -16.66
N GLN A 235 17.17 12.80 -15.45
CA GLN A 235 18.32 13.66 -15.19
C GLN A 235 19.66 12.93 -15.37
N VAL A 236 19.74 11.66 -14.96
CA VAL A 236 20.96 10.85 -15.05
C VAL A 236 21.23 10.43 -16.50
N ILE A 237 20.21 9.91 -17.19
CA ILE A 237 20.37 9.42 -18.58
C ILE A 237 20.32 10.55 -19.63
N ARG A 238 19.89 11.76 -19.22
CA ARG A 238 19.68 12.95 -20.08
C ARG A 238 18.75 12.69 -21.26
N GLN A 239 17.73 11.85 -21.04
CA GLN A 239 16.71 11.49 -22.01
C GLN A 239 15.36 11.40 -21.31
N THR A 240 14.29 11.66 -22.05
CA THR A 240 12.92 11.47 -21.58
C THR A 240 12.60 9.98 -21.53
N LEU A 241 11.94 9.55 -20.46
CA LEU A 241 11.47 8.16 -20.38
C LEU A 241 10.36 7.91 -21.41
N PRO A 242 10.26 6.68 -21.93
CA PRO A 242 9.14 6.31 -22.80
C PRO A 242 7.78 6.54 -22.12
N PRO A 243 6.72 6.86 -22.88
CA PRO A 243 5.38 6.96 -22.33
C PRO A 243 4.98 5.69 -21.57
N GLY A 244 4.45 5.87 -20.37
CA GLY A 244 4.05 4.75 -19.50
C GLY A 244 5.20 4.03 -18.78
N ALA A 245 6.46 4.45 -18.96
CA ALA A 245 7.56 3.89 -18.17
C ALA A 245 7.26 3.96 -16.67
N GLN A 246 7.61 2.89 -15.95
CA GLN A 246 7.38 2.73 -14.51
C GLN A 246 5.89 2.68 -14.09
N LYS A 247 4.95 2.60 -15.04
CA LYS A 247 3.54 2.30 -14.75
C LYS A 247 3.31 0.80 -14.60
N SER A 248 2.25 0.42 -13.89
CA SER A 248 1.83 -0.98 -13.71
C SER A 248 1.79 -1.76 -15.02
N GLU A 249 1.29 -1.18 -16.12
CA GLU A 249 1.20 -1.83 -17.43
C GLU A 249 2.59 -2.07 -18.04
N PHE A 250 3.51 -1.13 -17.83
CA PHE A 250 4.89 -1.29 -18.22
C PHE A 250 5.56 -2.39 -17.41
N LEU A 251 5.36 -2.43 -16.09
CA LEU A 251 5.94 -3.47 -15.22
C LEU A 251 5.40 -4.86 -15.55
N LEU A 252 4.10 -5.00 -15.81
CA LEU A 252 3.47 -6.26 -16.24
C LEU A 252 4.13 -6.77 -17.53
N LYS A 253 4.34 -5.91 -18.53
CA LYS A 253 5.01 -6.28 -19.79
C LYS A 253 6.45 -6.76 -19.58
N HIS A 254 7.12 -6.33 -18.52
CA HIS A 254 8.51 -6.71 -18.20
C HIS A 254 8.59 -7.79 -17.11
N GLY A 255 7.48 -8.43 -16.73
CA GLY A 255 7.47 -9.55 -15.78
C GLY A 255 7.76 -9.16 -14.33
N MET A 256 7.55 -7.89 -13.95
CA MET A 256 7.79 -7.40 -12.59
C MET A 256 6.54 -7.43 -11.70
N VAL A 257 5.37 -7.64 -12.31
CA VAL A 257 4.05 -7.70 -11.66
C VAL A 257 3.29 -8.85 -12.31
N ASP A 258 2.56 -9.66 -11.54
CA ASP A 258 1.84 -10.82 -12.04
C ASP A 258 0.50 -10.47 -12.67
N CYS A 259 -0.20 -9.49 -12.08
CA CYS A 259 -1.45 -9.00 -12.64
C CYS A 259 -1.78 -7.56 -12.22
N ILE A 260 -2.62 -6.92 -13.03
CA ILE A 260 -3.17 -5.60 -12.75
C ILE A 260 -4.65 -5.77 -12.43
N VAL A 261 -5.08 -5.21 -11.30
CA VAL A 261 -6.45 -5.42 -10.78
C VAL A 261 -7.04 -4.08 -10.37
N SER A 262 -8.19 -3.74 -10.95
CA SER A 262 -8.95 -2.56 -10.52
C SER A 262 -9.43 -2.73 -9.09
N ARG A 263 -9.51 -1.62 -8.36
CA ARG A 263 -9.74 -1.64 -6.91
C ARG A 263 -11.09 -2.23 -6.54
N SER A 264 -12.11 -2.07 -7.40
CA SER A 264 -13.43 -2.66 -7.21
C SER A 264 -13.41 -4.19 -7.20
N ASP A 265 -12.46 -4.79 -7.91
CA ASP A 265 -12.34 -6.25 -8.04
C ASP A 265 -11.27 -6.84 -7.11
N LEU A 266 -10.47 -5.98 -6.46
CA LEU A 266 -9.29 -6.37 -5.69
C LEU A 266 -9.64 -7.30 -4.52
N LYS A 267 -10.67 -7.00 -3.73
CA LYS A 267 -11.10 -7.85 -2.60
C LYS A 267 -11.43 -9.27 -3.06
N LYS A 268 -12.26 -9.39 -4.09
CA LYS A 268 -12.64 -10.69 -4.68
C LYS A 268 -11.43 -11.42 -5.27
N LYS A 269 -10.52 -10.70 -5.94
CA LYS A 269 -9.32 -11.28 -6.53
C LYS A 269 -8.34 -11.80 -5.47
N LEU A 270 -8.18 -11.06 -4.37
CA LEU A 270 -7.42 -11.52 -3.21
C LEU A 270 -8.03 -12.80 -2.65
N GLY A 271 -9.35 -12.85 -2.43
CA GLY A 271 -10.03 -14.07 -1.98
C GLY A 271 -9.79 -15.27 -2.90
N GLN A 272 -9.79 -15.08 -4.22
CA GLN A 272 -9.47 -16.16 -5.17
C GLN A 272 -8.03 -16.69 -5.00
N PHE A 273 -7.04 -15.78 -4.89
CA PHE A 273 -5.65 -16.19 -4.71
C PHE A 273 -5.41 -16.84 -3.35
N LEU A 274 -5.97 -16.26 -2.29
CA LEU A 274 -5.90 -16.81 -0.95
C LEU A 274 -6.58 -18.18 -0.88
N ALA A 275 -7.71 -18.40 -1.56
CA ALA A 275 -8.38 -19.69 -1.63
C ALA A 275 -7.60 -20.72 -2.46
N PHE A 276 -6.88 -20.27 -3.48
CA PHE A 276 -6.02 -21.13 -4.29
C PHE A 276 -4.74 -21.55 -3.56
N LEU A 277 -4.13 -20.63 -2.80
CA LEU A 277 -2.88 -20.86 -2.09
C LEU A 277 -3.09 -21.57 -0.74
N ASN A 278 -4.22 -21.32 -0.07
CA ASN A 278 -4.58 -22.01 1.17
C ASN A 278 -5.32 -23.32 0.92
N GLY A 279 -5.13 -24.28 1.82
CA GLY A 279 -5.92 -25.53 1.80
C GLY A 279 -5.37 -26.64 0.89
N ASN A 280 -4.20 -26.43 0.26
CA ASN A 280 -3.52 -27.45 -0.55
C ASN A 280 -2.69 -28.46 0.27
N GLU A 281 -2.90 -28.56 1.59
CA GLU A 281 -2.20 -29.53 2.44
C GLU A 281 -2.48 -31.01 2.08
N ARG A 282 -3.39 -31.33 1.14
CA ARG A 282 -3.89 -32.71 0.95
C ARG A 282 -3.44 -33.49 -0.28
N GLU A 283 -2.63 -32.94 -1.19
CA GLU A 283 -2.19 -33.73 -2.36
C GLU A 283 -0.68 -33.73 -2.62
N TYR A 284 0.05 -32.67 -2.28
CA TYR A 284 1.48 -32.60 -2.59
C TYR A 284 2.29 -33.69 -1.87
N LEU A 285 2.09 -33.87 -0.55
CA LEU A 285 2.78 -34.90 0.23
C LEU A 285 2.40 -36.31 -0.23
N THR A 286 1.16 -36.50 -0.66
CA THR A 286 0.65 -37.79 -1.18
C THR A 286 1.23 -38.12 -2.56
N LEU A 287 1.38 -37.13 -3.44
CA LEU A 287 1.91 -37.29 -4.80
C LEU A 287 3.45 -37.39 -4.83
N HIS A 288 4.15 -36.71 -3.91
CA HIS A 288 5.61 -36.63 -3.90
C HIS A 288 6.31 -37.51 -2.86
N ALA A 289 5.58 -38.25 -2.01
CA ALA A 289 6.18 -39.31 -1.19
C ALA A 289 6.91 -40.39 -2.02
N ALA A 290 6.64 -40.50 -3.33
CA ALA A 290 7.24 -41.51 -4.18
C ALA A 290 8.44 -41.05 -5.04
N ARG A 291 8.59 -39.77 -5.42
CA ARG A 291 9.68 -39.35 -6.32
C ARG A 291 10.02 -37.86 -6.21
N VAL A 292 11.20 -37.57 -5.66
CA VAL A 292 11.99 -36.40 -6.05
C VAL A 292 13.41 -36.87 -6.32
N ASN A 293 13.67 -37.35 -7.54
CA ASN A 293 15.02 -37.59 -8.00
C ASN A 293 15.58 -36.21 -8.42
N LYS A 294 16.32 -35.54 -7.53
CA LYS A 294 16.98 -34.26 -7.80
C LYS A 294 18.20 -34.47 -8.72
N LYS A 295 17.98 -34.72 -10.00
CA LYS A 295 18.99 -34.46 -11.03
C LYS A 295 18.43 -33.45 -12.03
N LEU A 296 19.06 -32.27 -12.05
CA LEU A 296 18.90 -31.29 -13.12
C LEU A 296 19.37 -31.95 -14.45
N PRO A 297 18.72 -31.65 -15.59
CA PRO A 297 19.18 -32.11 -16.90
C PRO A 297 20.60 -31.59 -17.16
N GLU A 298 21.48 -32.45 -17.68
CA GLU A 298 22.91 -32.13 -17.88
C GLU A 298 23.18 -31.24 -19.11
N GLU A 299 22.18 -30.92 -19.94
CA GLU A 299 22.36 -30.09 -21.13
C GLU A 299 21.17 -29.14 -21.33
N LEU A 300 21.47 -27.85 -21.56
CA LEU A 300 20.54 -26.76 -21.88
C LEU A 300 20.30 -26.67 -23.39
#